data_AF-A0A528FIT7-F1
#
_entry.id   AF-A0A528FIT7-F1
#
_cell.length_a   1.000
_cell.length_b   1.000
_cell.length_c   1.000
_cell.angle_alpha   90.00
_cell.angle_beta   90.00
_cell.angle_gamma   90.00
#
_symmetry.space_group_name_H-M   'P 1'
#
loop_
_entity.id
_entity.type
_entity.pdbx_description
1 polymer ?
#
loop_
_entity_poly.entity_id
_entity_poly.type
_entity_poly.pdbx_seq_one_letter_code
_entity_poly.pdbx_strand_id
1 'polypeptide(L)' 'LNSGHFASFGAAKAHFGEAKARRFWRSYDDSIDMIEAIIAEERIGCSFRRGGKLKLASKPSHVKQLQAMCEEIRREVD' A
#
# COMPACT_ATOMS: atom_id res chain seq x y z
N LEU A 1 -0.39 -1.64 -3.70
CA LEU A 1 -0.83 -0.32 -3.16
C LEU A 1 -0.02 0.06 -1.91
N ASN A 2 -0.03 1.34 -1.49
CA ASN A 2 0.73 1.82 -0.33
C ASN A 2 0.03 1.47 1.00
N SER A 3 0.26 0.25 1.49
CA SER A 3 -0.40 -0.34 2.65
C SER A 3 -0.24 0.55 3.89
N GLY A 4 -1.37 1.04 4.39
CA GLY A 4 -1.47 2.16 5.32
C GLY A 4 -0.99 1.91 6.76
N HIS A 5 -0.34 0.78 7.06
CA HIS A 5 -0.22 0.35 8.45
C HIS A 5 1.10 0.74 9.17
N PHE A 6 2.18 1.13 8.46
CA PHE A 6 3.51 1.22 9.11
C PHE A 6 4.43 2.37 8.69
N ALA A 7 3.90 3.53 8.24
CA ALA A 7 4.68 4.65 7.68
C ALA A 7 5.48 4.32 6.38
N SER A 8 6.28 3.24 6.38
CA SER A 8 7.05 2.66 5.27
C SER A 8 7.14 1.12 5.36
N PHE A 9 7.58 0.48 4.25
CA PHE A 9 7.85 -0.96 4.25
C PHE A 9 9.05 -1.31 5.11
N GLY A 10 10.13 -0.53 5.05
CA GLY A 10 11.27 -0.68 5.95
C GLY A 10 10.91 -0.63 7.43
N ALA A 11 9.98 0.24 7.85
CA ALA A 11 9.49 0.29 9.22
C ALA A 11 8.69 -0.97 9.61
N ALA A 12 7.87 -1.49 8.68
CA ALA A 12 7.20 -2.78 8.90
C ALA A 12 8.21 -3.94 9.02
N LYS A 13 9.25 -3.97 8.17
CA LYS A 13 10.33 -4.96 8.25
C LYS A 13 11.06 -4.89 9.59
N ALA A 14 11.41 -3.71 10.04
CA ALA A 14 12.09 -3.51 11.31
C ALA A 14 11.26 -3.99 12.51
N HIS A 15 9.94 -3.80 12.45
CA HIS A 15 9.05 -4.18 13.55
C HIS A 15 8.65 -5.66 13.54
N PHE A 16 8.42 -6.25 12.37
CA PHE A 16 7.85 -7.60 12.25
C PHE A 16 8.77 -8.66 11.66
N GLY A 17 9.93 -8.26 11.15
CA GLY A 17 10.72 -9.09 10.25
C GLY A 17 10.14 -9.13 8.83
N GLU A 18 10.99 -9.52 7.89
CA GLU A 18 10.70 -9.39 6.46
C GLU A 18 9.50 -10.19 5.98
N ALA A 19 9.45 -11.49 6.32
CA ALA A 19 8.39 -12.38 5.84
C ALA A 19 6.99 -11.88 6.26
N LYS A 20 6.85 -11.46 7.52
CA LYS A 20 5.59 -10.94 8.05
C LYS A 20 5.26 -9.56 7.48
N ALA A 21 6.25 -8.69 7.29
CA ALA A 21 6.07 -7.41 6.63
C ALA A 21 5.54 -7.57 5.19
N ARG A 22 6.12 -8.48 4.40
CA ARG A 22 5.64 -8.77 3.03
C ARG A 22 4.20 -9.28 3.03
N ARG A 23 3.87 -10.20 3.95
CA ARG A 23 2.50 -10.72 4.10
C ARG A 23 1.51 -9.60 4.39
N PHE A 24 1.81 -8.73 5.37
CA PHE A 24 0.94 -7.60 5.68
C PHE A 24 0.77 -6.62 4.53
N TRP A 25 1.85 -6.38 3.76
CA TRP A 25 1.79 -5.51 2.59
C TRP A 25 0.84 -6.07 1.53
N ARG A 26 0.97 -7.36 1.19
CA ARG A 26 0.12 -8.05 0.21
C ARG A 26 -1.32 -8.19 0.66
N SER A 27 -1.57 -8.44 1.94
CA SER A 27 -2.94 -8.52 2.47
C SER A 27 -3.73 -7.21 2.27
N TYR A 28 -3.06 -6.06 2.17
CA TYR A 28 -3.74 -4.82 1.82
C TYR A 28 -4.22 -4.83 0.37
N ASP A 29 -3.41 -5.33 -0.56
CA ASP A 29 -3.79 -5.44 -1.98
C ASP A 29 -4.89 -6.50 -2.16
N ASP A 30 -4.76 -7.65 -1.51
CA ASP A 30 -5.80 -8.70 -1.46
C ASP A 30 -7.13 -8.13 -0.94
N SER A 31 -7.08 -7.20 0.03
CA SER A 31 -8.31 -6.58 0.56
C SER A 31 -9.03 -5.68 -0.44
N ILE A 32 -8.30 -5.04 -1.37
CA ILE A 32 -8.92 -4.24 -2.43
C ILE A 32 -9.59 -5.16 -3.45
N ASP A 33 -8.95 -6.28 -3.78
CA ASP A 33 -9.54 -7.32 -4.63
C ASP A 33 -10.83 -7.88 -4.01
N MET A 34 -10.80 -8.17 -2.70
CA MET A 34 -11.97 -8.61 -1.95
C MET A 34 -13.10 -7.56 -1.97
N ILE A 35 -12.79 -6.28 -1.78
CA ILE A 35 -13.79 -5.21 -1.83
C ILE A 35 -14.42 -5.12 -3.22
N GLU A 36 -13.62 -5.18 -4.29
CA GLU A 36 -14.14 -5.17 -5.66
C GLU A 36 -15.05 -6.37 -5.94
N ALA A 37 -14.66 -7.57 -5.48
CA ALA A 37 -15.47 -8.77 -5.60
C ALA A 37 -16.84 -8.63 -4.89
N ILE A 38 -16.85 -8.15 -3.64
CA ILE A 38 -18.08 -7.92 -2.87
C ILE A 38 -18.99 -6.91 -3.58
N ILE A 39 -18.43 -5.83 -4.11
CA ILE A 39 -19.20 -4.81 -4.83
C ILE A 39 -19.88 -5.41 -6.06
N ALA A 40 -19.18 -6.27 -6.80
CA ALA A 40 -19.73 -6.95 -7.96
C ALA A 40 -20.80 -7.98 -7.59
N GLU A 41 -20.53 -8.82 -6.58
CA GLU A 41 -21.43 -9.87 -6.10
C GLU A 41 -22.75 -9.29 -5.57
N GLU A 42 -22.66 -8.26 -4.71
CA GLU A 42 -23.80 -7.64 -4.05
C GLU A 42 -24.44 -6.49 -4.88
N ARG A 43 -23.92 -6.23 -6.07
CA ARG A 43 -24.36 -5.15 -6.99
C ARG A 43 -24.41 -3.76 -6.32
N ILE A 44 -23.38 -3.41 -5.56
CA ILE A 44 -23.31 -2.16 -4.80
C ILE A 44 -22.99 -0.99 -5.74
N GLY A 45 -23.91 -0.04 -5.88
CA GLY A 45 -23.74 1.18 -6.69
C GLY A 45 -22.86 2.27 -6.04
N CYS A 46 -21.64 1.94 -5.60
CA CYS A 46 -20.79 2.85 -4.80
C CYS A 46 -19.72 3.63 -5.59
N SER A 47 -19.76 3.62 -6.93
CA SER A 47 -18.77 4.31 -7.78
C SER A 47 -17.31 3.92 -7.48
N PHE A 48 -17.08 2.64 -7.14
CA PHE A 48 -15.75 2.13 -6.85
C PHE A 48 -14.83 2.23 -8.07
N ARG A 49 -13.55 2.55 -7.81
CA ARG A 49 -12.50 2.65 -8.83
C ARG A 49 -11.13 2.33 -8.25
N ARG A 50 -10.27 1.67 -9.03
CA ARG A 50 -8.86 1.45 -8.69
C ARG A 50 -8.02 2.69 -9.01
N GLY A 51 -8.08 3.70 -8.14
CA GLY A 51 -7.38 4.97 -8.32
C GLY A 51 -5.93 5.02 -7.82
N GLY A 52 -5.45 3.96 -7.16
CA GLY A 52 -4.16 3.98 -6.47
C GLY A 52 -4.11 4.97 -5.30
N LYS A 53 -2.90 5.24 -4.79
CA LYS A 53 -2.67 6.14 -3.65
C LYS A 53 -1.46 7.02 -3.92
N LEU A 54 -1.66 8.34 -3.85
CA LEU A 54 -0.60 9.34 -4.00
C LEU A 54 -0.11 9.80 -2.63
N LYS A 55 1.21 9.76 -2.39
CA LYS A 55 1.85 10.42 -1.24
C LYS A 55 2.55 11.68 -1.74
N LEU A 56 2.20 12.84 -1.17
CA LEU A 56 2.76 14.14 -1.54
C LEU A 56 3.76 14.64 -0.48
N ALA A 57 4.84 15.25 -0.96
CA ALA A 57 5.77 15.98 -0.11
C ALA A 57 5.23 17.38 0.16
N SER A 58 5.05 17.74 1.44
CA SER A 58 4.71 19.12 1.84
C SER A 58 5.92 20.06 1.91
N LYS A 59 7.14 19.51 1.87
CA LYS A 59 8.41 20.24 1.87
C LYS A 59 9.42 19.57 0.95
N PRO A 60 10.33 20.32 0.30
CA PRO A 60 11.38 19.73 -0.54
C PRO A 60 12.22 18.67 0.18
N SER A 61 12.47 18.85 1.49
CA SER A 61 13.23 17.91 2.32
C SER A 61 12.61 16.51 2.42
N HIS A 62 11.30 16.36 2.19
CA HIS A 62 10.62 15.05 2.27
C HIS A 62 10.72 14.23 0.97
N VAL A 63 11.09 14.86 -0.16
CA VAL A 63 11.06 14.24 -1.49
C VAL A 63 11.97 13.02 -1.55
N LYS A 64 13.22 13.16 -1.07
CA LYS A 64 14.21 12.08 -1.11
C LYS A 64 13.74 10.82 -0.38
N GLN A 65 13.13 10.98 0.79
CA GLN A 65 12.60 9.86 1.56
C GLN A 65 11.41 9.19 0.85
N LEU A 66 10.50 9.99 0.26
CA LEU A 66 9.36 9.46 -0.50
C LEU A 66 9.81 8.67 -1.73
N GLN A 67 10.84 9.13 -2.45
CA GLN A 67 11.45 8.41 -3.57
C GLN A 67 12.05 7.08 -3.11
N ALA A 68 12.87 7.09 -2.06
CA ALA A 68 13.49 5.87 -1.52
C ALA A 68 12.44 4.84 -1.07
N MET A 69 11.36 5.28 -0.40
CA MET A 69 10.25 4.39 -0.05
C MET A 69 9.54 3.82 -1.28
N CYS A 70 9.36 4.62 -2.34
CA CYS A 70 8.72 4.17 -3.57
C CYS A 70 9.56 3.10 -4.28
N GLU A 71 10.88 3.29 -4.34
CA GLU A 71 11.82 2.34 -4.90
C GLU A 71 11.87 1.04 -4.09
N GLU A 72 11.86 1.13 -2.76
CA GLU A 72 11.80 -0.03 -1.88
C GLU A 72 10.51 -0.84 -2.11
N ILE A 73 9.35 -0.19 -2.14
CA ILE A 73 8.07 -0.88 -2.38
C ILE A 73 8.10 -1.61 -3.72
N ARG A 74 8.51 -0.95 -4.81
CA ARG A 74 8.59 -1.55 -6.16
C ARG A 74 9.50 -2.77 -6.24
N ARG A 75 10.62 -2.75 -5.51
CA ARG A 75 11.57 -3.85 -5.54
C ARG A 75 11.07 -5.05 -4.73
N GLU A 76 10.34 -4.79 -3.65
CA GLU A 76 10.11 -5.80 -2.62
C GLU A 76 8.69 -6.37 -2.64
N VAL A 77 7.67 -5.55 -2.87
CA VAL A 77 6.29 -5.89 -2.53
C VAL A 77 5.23 -5.40 -3.51
N ASP A 78 5.64 -4.76 -4.60
CA ASP A 78 4.77 -4.48 -5.75
C ASP A 78 4.73 -5.67 -6.72
#